data_AF-A0A4D4N1G5-F1
#
_entry.id   AF-A0A4D4N1G5-F1
#
_cell.length_a   1.000
_cell.length_b   1.000
_cell.length_c   1.000
_cell.angle_alpha   90.00
_cell.angle_beta   90.00
_cell.angle_gamma   90.00
#
_symmetry.space_group_name_H-M   'P 1'
#
loop_
_entity.id
_entity.type
_entity.pdbx_description
1 polymer ?
#
loop_
_entity_poly.entity_id
_entity_poly.type
_entity_poly.pdbx_seq_one_letter_code
_entity_poly.pdbx_strand_id
1 'polypeptide(L)'
;MVTFCLWRETDDDTWHTGRMDFPTDDSDPDGSGWMLGPLVDPRPETFQTFAEDYYERPVDLDAVRHIFEERPLTQDVVARLNPVVSFSGIKKDAADMGYPV
;
A
#
# COMPACT_ATOMS: atom_id res chain seq x y z
N MET A 1 11.39 13.24 -2.21
CA MET A 1 11.48 12.59 -3.54
C MET A 1 11.93 11.17 -3.27
N VAL A 2 11.15 10.18 -3.67
CA VAL A 2 11.47 8.76 -3.43
C VAL A 2 12.05 8.19 -4.71
N THR A 3 13.29 7.70 -4.66
CA THR A 3 13.96 7.10 -5.82
C THR A 3 14.71 5.86 -5.36
N PHE A 4 13.99 4.75 -5.26
CA PHE A 4 14.59 3.43 -5.04
C PHE A 4 14.31 2.51 -6.22
N CYS A 5 15.17 1.52 -6.40
CA CYS A 5 14.97 0.41 -7.32
C CYS A 5 15.36 -0.87 -6.56
N LEU A 6 14.38 -1.78 -6.41
CA LEU A 6 14.63 -3.11 -5.86
C LEU A 6 14.40 -4.16 -6.94
N TRP A 7 15.27 -5.16 -6.99
CA TRP A 7 15.08 -6.35 -7.82
C TRP A 7 15.40 -7.61 -7.02
N ARG A 8 14.89 -8.74 -7.47
CA ARG A 8 15.19 -10.05 -6.89
C ARG A 8 15.32 -11.03 -8.05
N GLU A 9 16.47 -11.68 -8.18
CA GLU A 9 16.66 -12.73 -9.19
C GLU A 9 15.94 -14.02 -8.76
N THR A 10 15.74 -14.95 -9.69
CA THR A 10 14.94 -16.16 -9.44
C THR A 10 15.48 -17.01 -8.30
N ASP A 11 16.80 -17.03 -8.13
CA ASP A 11 17.49 -17.85 -7.13
C ASP A 11 17.85 -17.08 -5.85
N ASP A 12 17.57 -15.78 -5.79
CA ASP A 12 17.86 -14.96 -4.61
C ASP A 12 16.83 -15.20 -3.51
N ASP A 13 17.25 -15.18 -2.26
CA ASP A 13 16.37 -15.24 -1.09
C ASP A 13 15.95 -13.84 -0.60
N THR A 14 16.58 -12.79 -1.13
CA THR A 14 16.45 -11.40 -0.68
C THR A 14 16.27 -10.44 -1.85
N TRP A 15 15.76 -9.25 -1.57
CA TRP A 15 15.70 -8.15 -2.54
C TRP A 15 17.02 -7.38 -2.53
N HIS A 16 17.51 -7.03 -3.71
CA HIS A 16 18.71 -6.25 -3.94
C HIS A 16 18.38 -4.80 -4.28
N THR A 17 19.32 -3.90 -3.98
CA THR A 17 19.28 -2.48 -4.36
C THR A 17 20.58 -2.06 -5.04
N GLY A 18 20.54 -0.97 -5.81
CA GLY A 18 21.71 -0.46 -6.52
C GLY A 18 22.77 0.06 -5.55
N ARG A 19 24.05 -0.04 -5.91
CA ARG A 19 25.12 0.58 -5.11
C ARG A 19 25.01 2.10 -5.20
N MET A 20 24.56 2.74 -4.12
CA MET A 20 24.48 4.19 -3.98
C MET A 20 25.16 4.63 -2.68
N ASP A 21 25.78 5.80 -2.72
CA ASP A 21 26.33 6.44 -1.52
C ASP A 21 25.23 7.29 -0.88
N PHE A 22 24.66 6.79 0.22
CA PHE A 22 23.60 7.47 0.95
C PHE A 22 24.15 8.47 1.98
N PRO A 23 23.45 9.60 2.22
CA PRO A 23 23.72 10.45 3.38
C PRO A 23 23.63 9.64 4.67
N THR A 24 24.56 9.86 5.61
CA THR A 24 24.61 9.12 6.88
C THR A 24 23.74 9.73 7.98
N ASP A 25 23.18 10.92 7.76
CA ASP A 25 22.37 11.69 8.70
C ASP A 25 20.85 11.49 8.50
N ASP A 26 20.44 10.71 7.50
CA ASP A 26 19.06 10.34 7.24
C ASP A 26 18.83 8.86 7.57
N SER A 27 17.75 8.58 8.32
CA SER A 27 17.35 7.21 8.66
C SER A 27 16.69 6.46 7.50
N ASP A 28 16.18 7.17 6.50
CA ASP A 28 15.54 6.60 5.30
C ASP A 28 15.97 7.36 4.03
N PRO A 29 17.27 7.29 3.67
CA PRO A 29 17.89 8.17 2.68
C PRO A 29 17.37 7.97 1.24
N ASP A 30 16.74 6.84 0.94
CA ASP A 30 16.08 6.58 -0.36
C ASP A 30 14.55 6.65 -0.30
N GLY A 31 13.98 6.85 0.89
CA GLY A 31 12.54 6.89 1.14
C GLY A 31 11.84 5.53 1.02
N SER A 32 12.59 4.43 0.88
CA SER A 32 12.03 3.10 0.69
C SER A 32 11.41 2.57 1.99
N GLY A 33 11.97 2.91 3.15
CA GLY A 33 11.45 2.52 4.44
C GLY A 33 10.03 3.04 4.67
N TRP A 34 9.80 4.31 4.37
CA TRP A 34 8.47 4.91 4.47
C TRP A 34 7.52 4.37 3.39
N MET A 35 7.95 4.34 2.12
CA MET A 35 7.06 3.99 1.00
C MET A 35 6.70 2.50 0.94
N LEU A 36 7.60 1.61 1.35
CA LEU A 36 7.38 0.16 1.39
C LEU A 36 7.06 -0.36 2.79
N GLY A 37 7.09 0.50 3.81
CA GLY A 37 6.77 0.16 5.19
C GLY A 37 5.50 -0.69 5.36
N PRO A 38 4.37 -0.35 4.72
CA PRO A 38 3.15 -1.16 4.81
C PRO A 38 3.28 -2.58 4.26
N LEU A 39 4.26 -2.86 3.40
CA LEU A 39 4.50 -4.21 2.86
C LEU A 39 5.26 -5.10 3.83
N VAL A 40 6.15 -4.53 4.64
CA VAL A 40 6.95 -5.26 5.63
C VAL A 40 6.25 -5.38 6.99
N ASP A 41 5.27 -4.52 7.24
CA ASP A 41 4.38 -4.58 8.40
C ASP A 41 2.91 -4.51 7.94
N PRO A 42 2.34 -5.63 7.44
CA PRO A 42 1.04 -5.67 6.78
C PRO A 42 -0.11 -5.66 7.80
N ARG A 43 -0.16 -4.63 8.63
CA ARG A 43 -1.25 -4.37 9.56
C ARG A 43 -2.18 -3.27 9.00
N PRO A 44 -3.50 -3.39 9.17
CA PRO A 44 -4.45 -2.35 8.76
C PRO A 44 -4.10 -0.96 9.30
N GLU A 45 -3.63 -0.88 10.55
CA GLU A 45 -3.24 0.37 11.20
C GLU A 45 -2.00 0.99 10.54
N THR A 46 -1.02 0.17 10.15
CA THR A 46 0.18 0.63 9.45
C THR A 46 -0.16 1.19 8.07
N PHE A 47 -1.03 0.50 7.33
CA PHE A 47 -1.52 1.02 6.05
C PHE A 47 -2.35 2.29 6.23
N GLN A 48 -3.19 2.37 7.27
CA GLN A 48 -3.99 3.58 7.56
C GLN A 48 -3.08 4.79 7.76
N THR A 49 -2.10 4.72 8.67
CA THR A 49 -1.18 5.84 8.92
C THR A 49 -0.45 6.25 7.64
N PHE A 50 0.08 5.28 6.88
CA PHE A 50 0.69 5.55 5.59
C PHE A 50 -0.26 6.25 4.61
N ALA A 51 -1.49 5.76 4.46
CA ALA A 51 -2.46 6.30 3.52
C ALA A 51 -2.96 7.69 3.95
N GLU A 52 -3.10 7.95 5.24
CA GLU A 52 -3.47 9.28 5.75
C GLU A 52 -2.39 10.32 5.46
N ASP A 53 -1.12 9.95 5.67
CA ASP A 53 0.02 10.80 5.34
C ASP A 53 0.18 10.99 3.82
N TYR A 54 0.08 9.91 3.03
CA TYR A 54 0.32 9.94 1.58
C TYR A 54 -0.79 10.65 0.80
N TYR A 55 -2.05 10.40 1.16
CA TYR A 55 -3.21 11.01 0.48
C TYR A 55 -3.68 12.31 1.16
N GLU A 56 -3.03 12.71 2.26
CA GLU A 56 -3.34 13.92 3.05
C GLU A 56 -4.81 14.01 3.47
N ARG A 57 -5.40 12.87 3.85
CA ARG A 57 -6.83 12.78 4.20
C ARG A 57 -7.08 11.66 5.20
N PRO A 58 -8.12 11.78 6.06
CA PRO A 58 -8.52 10.69 6.93
C PRO A 58 -8.88 9.42 6.13
N VAL A 59 -8.53 8.27 6.67
CA VAL A 59 -8.82 6.96 6.10
C VAL A 59 -9.56 6.13 7.14
N ASP A 60 -10.67 5.52 6.70
CA ASP A 60 -11.52 4.72 7.58
C ASP A 60 -10.87 3.35 7.89
N LEU A 61 -10.45 3.16 9.14
CA LEU A 61 -9.75 1.94 9.57
C LEU A 61 -10.59 0.67 9.44
N ASP A 62 -11.90 0.73 9.67
CA ASP A 62 -12.74 -0.47 9.55
C ASP A 62 -12.94 -0.88 8.09
N ALA A 63 -12.97 0.10 7.18
CA ALA A 63 -12.96 -0.17 5.74
C ALA A 63 -11.61 -0.77 5.31
N VAL A 64 -10.48 -0.29 5.84
CA VAL A 64 -9.16 -0.91 5.59
C VAL A 64 -9.11 -2.35 6.13
N ARG A 65 -9.56 -2.57 7.37
CA ARG A 65 -9.65 -3.92 7.96
C ARG A 65 -10.50 -4.87 7.13
N HIS A 66 -11.61 -4.38 6.57
CA HIS A 66 -12.44 -5.17 5.65
C HIS A 66 -11.65 -5.68 4.44
N ILE A 67 -10.78 -4.86 3.87
CA ILE A 67 -9.92 -5.25 2.74
C ILE A 67 -8.86 -6.26 3.17
N PHE A 68 -8.20 -6.03 4.31
CA PHE A 68 -7.18 -6.94 4.85
C PHE A 68 -7.72 -8.31 5.26
N GLU A 69 -9.00 -8.39 5.61
CA GLU A 69 -9.70 -9.64 5.93
C GLU A 69 -10.22 -10.39 4.68
N GLU A 70 -9.91 -9.90 3.47
CA GLU A 70 -10.37 -10.45 2.19
C GLU A 70 -11.89 -10.67 2.16
N ARG A 71 -12.65 -9.74 2.75
CA ARG A 71 -14.11 -9.80 2.70
C ARG A 71 -14.62 -9.31 1.33
N PRO A 72 -15.77 -9.86 0.84
CA PRO A 72 -16.33 -9.44 -0.43
C PRO A 72 -16.56 -7.93 -0.51
N LEU A 73 -16.05 -7.31 -1.56
CA LEU A 73 -16.09 -5.87 -1.74
C LEU A 73 -17.53 -5.36 -1.81
N THR A 74 -17.83 -4.35 -1.00
CA THR A 74 -19.15 -3.72 -0.96
C THR A 74 -19.08 -2.24 -1.38
N GLN A 75 -20.23 -1.72 -1.82
CA GLN A 75 -20.35 -0.30 -2.15
C GLN A 75 -20.08 0.61 -0.95
N ASP A 76 -20.46 0.20 0.26
CA ASP A 76 -20.22 0.96 1.50
C ASP A 76 -18.72 1.11 1.78
N VAL A 77 -17.96 0.01 1.70
CA VAL A 77 -16.50 0.02 1.89
C VAL A 77 -15.82 0.92 0.87
N VAL A 78 -16.22 0.83 -0.41
CA VAL A 78 -15.68 1.71 -1.46
C VAL A 78 -16.01 3.18 -1.17
N ALA A 79 -17.24 3.49 -0.78
CA ALA A 79 -17.64 4.87 -0.48
C ALA A 79 -16.89 5.47 0.73
N ARG A 80 -16.64 4.66 1.77
CA ARG A 80 -15.85 5.06 2.95
C ARG A 80 -14.38 5.34 2.60
N LEU A 81 -13.79 4.55 1.69
CA LEU A 81 -12.41 4.73 1.25
C LEU A 81 -12.25 5.78 0.15
N ASN A 82 -13.20 5.96 -0.75
CA ASN A 82 -13.17 7.00 -1.77
C ASN A 82 -14.59 7.26 -2.34
N PRO A 83 -15.29 8.31 -1.90
CA PRO A 83 -16.66 8.57 -2.35
C PRO A 83 -16.76 9.09 -3.80
N VAL A 84 -15.63 9.42 -4.44
CA VAL A 84 -15.60 10.01 -5.80
C VAL A 84 -15.63 8.93 -6.89
N VAL A 85 -15.21 7.70 -6.57
CA VAL A 85 -15.12 6.61 -7.56
C VAL A 85 -16.42 5.84 -7.68
N SER A 86 -16.69 5.31 -8.87
CA SER A 86 -17.86 4.46 -9.10
C SER A 86 -17.64 3.06 -8.53
N PHE A 87 -18.61 2.54 -7.78
CA PHE A 87 -18.55 1.16 -7.30
C PHE A 87 -18.46 0.13 -8.42
N SER A 88 -19.15 0.33 -9.55
CA SER A 88 -19.12 -0.59 -10.68
C SER A 88 -17.72 -0.72 -11.31
N GLY A 89 -16.99 0.40 -11.43
CA GLY A 89 -15.60 0.40 -11.91
C GLY A 89 -14.69 -0.35 -10.96
N ILE A 90 -14.69 0.02 -9.67
CA ILE A 90 -13.84 -0.63 -8.66
C ILE A 90 -14.16 -2.12 -8.52
N LYS A 91 -15.45 -2.50 -8.58
CA LYS A 91 -15.87 -3.91 -8.54
C LYS A 91 -15.27 -4.72 -9.70
N LYS A 92 -15.23 -4.14 -10.91
CA LYS A 92 -14.63 -4.80 -12.07
C LYS A 92 -13.12 -4.99 -11.87
N ASP A 93 -12.42 -3.93 -11.50
CA ASP A 93 -10.96 -3.99 -11.29
C ASP A 93 -10.60 -4.98 -10.18
N ALA A 94 -11.37 -5.00 -9.08
CA ALA A 94 -11.21 -5.96 -8.00
C ALA A 94 -11.38 -7.42 -8.47
N ALA A 95 -12.40 -7.69 -9.30
CA ALA A 95 -12.61 -9.02 -9.87
C ALA A 95 -11.45 -9.45 -10.77
N ASP A 96 -10.92 -8.54 -11.61
CA ASP A 96 -9.80 -8.80 -12.51
C ASP A 96 -8.50 -9.11 -11.75
N MET A 97 -8.34 -8.59 -10.52
CA MET A 97 -7.23 -8.91 -9.61
C MET A 97 -7.45 -10.17 -8.77
N GLY A 98 -8.63 -10.82 -8.86
CA GLY A 98 -8.98 -11.98 -8.06
C GLY A 98 -9.43 -11.67 -6.63
N TYR A 99 -9.75 -10.40 -6.33
CA TYR A 99 -10.33 -10.00 -5.05
C TYR A 99 -11.82 -10.40 -4.98
N PRO A 100 -12.36 -10.79 -3.80
CA PRO A 100 -13.77 -11.20 -3.67
C PRO A 100 -14.73 -10.01 -3.86
N VAL A 101 -15.80 -10.19 -4.65
CA VAL A 101 -16.75 -9.12 -5.07
C VAL A 101 -18.20 -9.57 -5.16
#